data_AF-A0A258XZY9-F1
#
_entry.id   AF-A0A258XZY9-F1
#
_cell.length_a   1.000
_cell.length_b   1.000
_cell.length_c   1.000
_cell.angle_alpha   90.00
_cell.angle_beta   90.00
_cell.angle_gamma   90.00
#
_symmetry.space_group_name_H-M   'P 1'
#
loop_
_entity.id
_entity.type
_entity.pdbx_description
1 polymer ?
#
loop_
_entity_poly.entity_id
_entity_poly.type
_entity_poly.pdbx_seq_one_letter_code
_entity_poly.pdbx_strand_id
1 'polypeptide(L)'
;MIEVTEGKSADREALFEELVYELKSHAAAEEQALWSTVLRNPETTEFARHAVAEHKDIDKMLDDLTARDMGKKKWMERFADLKHEYLHHIREEEQEQFVESEKILTEADRQHMRDVFERRKTEEKARAELKPKLKVEDIA
;
A
#
# COMPACT_ATOMS: atom_id res chain seq x y z
N MET A 1 -14.40 -7.66 8.87
CA MET A 1 -14.12 -6.39 8.13
C MET A 1 -14.15 -5.24 9.12
N ILE A 2 -13.24 -4.27 9.02
CA ILE A 2 -13.15 -3.15 9.99
C ILE A 2 -14.49 -2.39 10.10
N GLU A 3 -15.21 -2.23 9.00
CA GLU A 3 -16.51 -1.52 8.92
C GLU A 3 -17.62 -2.14 9.77
N VAL A 4 -17.55 -3.44 10.09
CA VAL A 4 -18.57 -4.14 10.91
C VAL A 4 -18.18 -4.25 12.38
N THR A 5 -17.02 -3.73 12.77
CA THR A 5 -16.60 -3.65 14.18
C THR A 5 -17.16 -2.39 14.82
N GLU A 6 -17.19 -2.34 16.16
CA GLU A 6 -17.65 -1.16 16.91
C GLU A 6 -16.55 -0.62 17.84
N GLY A 7 -16.52 0.71 17.96
CA GLY A 7 -15.61 1.43 18.86
C GLY A 7 -14.14 1.00 18.75
N LYS A 8 -13.39 1.15 19.84
CA LYS A 8 -12.03 0.62 19.96
C LYS A 8 -12.08 -0.81 20.51
N SER A 9 -12.55 -1.74 19.69
CA SER A 9 -12.58 -3.18 20.01
C SER A 9 -11.27 -3.86 19.64
N ALA A 10 -10.92 -4.93 20.35
CA ALA A 10 -9.74 -5.74 20.06
C ALA A 10 -9.73 -6.27 18.61
N ASP A 11 -10.90 -6.62 18.08
CA ASP A 11 -11.05 -7.05 16.69
C ASP A 11 -10.70 -5.94 15.70
N ARG A 12 -11.09 -4.68 15.97
CA ARG A 12 -10.74 -3.54 15.12
C ARG A 12 -9.23 -3.29 15.14
N GLU A 13 -8.63 -3.34 16.32
CA GLU A 13 -7.19 -3.16 16.49
C GLU A 13 -6.41 -4.21 15.70
N ALA A 14 -6.74 -5.49 15.89
CA ALA A 14 -6.07 -6.59 15.20
C ALA A 14 -6.26 -6.53 13.67
N LEU A 15 -7.47 -6.21 13.19
CA LEU A 15 -7.73 -6.08 11.76
C LEU A 15 -6.98 -4.89 11.13
N PHE A 16 -6.91 -3.76 11.85
CA PHE A 16 -6.20 -2.58 11.35
C PHE A 16 -4.68 -2.79 11.37
N GLU A 17 -4.14 -3.44 12.40
CA GLU A 17 -2.73 -3.81 12.46
C GLU A 17 -2.34 -4.73 11.29
N GLU A 18 -3.10 -5.79 11.05
CA GLU A 18 -2.85 -6.71 9.93
C GLU A 18 -2.95 -5.98 8.58
N LEU A 19 -3.94 -5.10 8.43
CA LEU A 19 -4.10 -4.29 7.22
C LEU A 19 -2.87 -3.39 6.99
N VAL A 20 -2.38 -2.70 8.01
CA VAL A 20 -1.19 -1.84 7.90
C VAL A 20 0.03 -2.66 7.47
N TYR A 21 0.24 -3.83 8.07
CA TYR A 21 1.38 -4.69 7.74
C TYR A 21 1.31 -5.25 6.32
N GLU A 22 0.14 -5.71 5.89
CA GLU A 22 -0.06 -6.19 4.52
C GLU A 22 0.16 -5.06 3.50
N LEU A 23 -0.47 -3.90 3.69
CA LEU A 23 -0.36 -2.76 2.75
C LEU A 23 1.08 -2.26 2.61
N LYS A 24 1.74 -1.97 3.74
CA LYS A 24 3.10 -1.41 3.72
C LYS A 24 4.12 -2.39 3.13
N SER A 25 3.98 -3.67 3.45
CA SER A 25 4.89 -4.70 2.91
C SER A 25 4.64 -5.00 1.44
N HIS A 26 3.38 -4.93 0.98
CA HIS A 26 3.00 -5.11 -0.41
C HIS A 26 3.58 -3.99 -1.28
N ALA A 27 3.23 -2.74 -1.00
CA ALA A 27 3.70 -1.58 -1.75
C ALA A 27 5.24 -1.55 -1.85
N ALA A 28 5.95 -1.76 -0.73
CA ALA A 28 7.40 -1.79 -0.72
C ALA A 28 8.00 -2.96 -1.54
N ALA A 29 7.33 -4.11 -1.60
CA ALA A 29 7.74 -5.24 -2.43
C ALA A 29 7.50 -4.96 -3.92
N GLU A 30 6.37 -4.32 -4.28
CA GLU A 30 6.05 -3.92 -5.66
C GLU A 30 7.05 -2.90 -6.19
N GLU A 31 7.40 -1.89 -5.39
CA GLU A 31 8.41 -0.89 -5.75
C GLU A 31 9.75 -1.53 -6.12
N GLN A 32 10.16 -2.54 -5.35
CA GLN A 32 11.46 -3.18 -5.52
C GLN A 32 11.45 -4.29 -6.56
N ALA A 33 10.30 -4.92 -6.83
CA ALA A 33 10.15 -5.96 -7.82
C ALA A 33 9.68 -5.42 -9.18
N LEU A 34 8.43 -4.97 -9.24
CA LEU A 34 7.77 -4.56 -10.48
C LEU A 34 8.26 -3.19 -10.95
N TRP A 35 8.11 -2.17 -10.11
CA TRP A 35 8.35 -0.79 -10.55
C TRP A 35 9.83 -0.54 -10.86
N SER A 36 10.75 -1.10 -10.09
CA SER A 36 12.19 -1.07 -10.41
C SER A 36 12.52 -1.73 -11.77
N THR A 37 11.81 -2.78 -12.14
CA THR A 37 12.01 -3.54 -13.39
C THR A 37 11.53 -2.73 -14.59
N VAL A 38 10.34 -2.13 -14.51
CA VAL A 38 9.72 -1.43 -15.64
C VAL A 38 10.13 0.03 -15.76
N LEU A 39 10.66 0.66 -14.71
CA LEU A 39 11.11 2.06 -14.73
C LEU A 39 12.22 2.33 -15.76
N ARG A 40 12.97 1.31 -16.18
CA ARG A 40 14.01 1.44 -17.21
C ARG A 40 13.45 1.68 -18.62
N ASN A 41 12.18 1.35 -18.86
CA ASN A 41 11.52 1.59 -20.14
C ASN A 41 10.81 2.97 -20.10
N PRO A 42 11.13 3.89 -21.03
CA PRO A 42 10.47 5.20 -21.13
C PRO A 42 8.95 5.13 -21.23
N GLU A 43 8.39 4.11 -21.87
CA GLU A 43 6.94 3.98 -22.10
C GLU A 43 6.16 3.71 -20.80
N THR A 44 6.77 3.04 -19.82
CA THR A 44 6.16 2.68 -18.53
C THR A 44 6.64 3.55 -17.37
N THR A 45 7.48 4.55 -17.66
CA THR A 45 8.09 5.42 -16.63
C THR A 45 7.04 6.25 -15.87
N GLU A 46 5.99 6.71 -16.56
CA GLU A 46 4.91 7.45 -15.91
C GLU A 46 4.15 6.57 -14.92
N PHE A 47 3.72 5.38 -15.33
CA PHE A 47 3.00 4.44 -14.48
C PHE A 47 3.79 4.13 -13.19
N ALA A 48 5.07 3.79 -13.33
CA ALA A 48 5.92 3.52 -12.16
C ALA A 48 6.04 4.74 -11.22
N ARG A 49 6.11 5.97 -11.76
CA ARG A 49 6.17 7.18 -10.92
C ARG A 49 4.85 7.47 -10.23
N HIS A 50 3.73 7.25 -10.92
CA HIS A 50 2.39 7.44 -10.39
C HIS A 50 2.11 6.44 -9.27
N ALA A 51 2.28 5.14 -9.50
CA ALA A 51 2.08 4.09 -8.49
C ALA A 51 2.93 4.32 -7.21
N VAL A 52 4.22 4.65 -7.37
CA VAL A 52 5.10 4.98 -6.23
C VAL A 52 4.63 6.25 -5.48
N ALA A 53 4.05 7.22 -6.19
CA ALA A 53 3.48 8.41 -5.54
C ALA A 53 2.22 8.07 -4.74
N GLU A 54 1.33 7.24 -5.30
CA GLU A 54 0.13 6.76 -4.61
C GLU A 54 0.48 5.93 -3.37
N HIS A 55 1.49 5.06 -3.43
CA HIS A 55 1.98 4.33 -2.26
C HIS A 55 2.36 5.25 -1.10
N LYS A 56 3.05 6.36 -1.43
CA LYS A 56 3.44 7.35 -0.43
C LYS A 56 2.22 8.05 0.18
N ASP A 57 1.20 8.35 -0.61
CA ASP A 57 -0.01 8.98 -0.12
C ASP A 57 -0.84 8.00 0.74
N ILE A 58 -0.93 6.73 0.36
CA ILE A 58 -1.52 5.66 1.17
C ILE A 58 -0.75 5.46 2.49
N ASP A 59 0.60 5.47 2.50
CA ASP A 59 1.39 5.39 3.74
C ASP A 59 1.08 6.55 4.70
N LYS A 60 0.88 7.77 4.17
CA LYS A 60 0.44 8.92 4.99
C LYS A 60 -0.96 8.73 5.57
N MET A 61 -1.90 8.17 4.80
CA MET A 61 -3.26 7.90 5.29
C MET A 61 -3.26 6.83 6.39
N LEU A 62 -2.43 5.79 6.24
CA LEU A 62 -2.23 4.77 7.28
C LEU A 62 -1.61 5.38 8.54
N ASP A 63 -0.62 6.26 8.39
CA ASP A 63 0.00 6.98 9.51
C ASP A 63 -1.02 7.91 10.21
N ASP A 64 -1.90 8.59 9.47
CA ASP A 64 -3.01 9.40 10.02
C ASP A 64 -3.95 8.57 10.88
N LEU A 65 -4.37 7.41 10.39
CA LEU A 65 -5.24 6.50 11.12
C LEU A 65 -4.55 5.92 12.34
N THR A 66 -3.25 5.61 12.24
CA THR A 66 -2.44 5.09 13.35
C THR A 66 -2.26 6.13 14.48
N ALA A 67 -2.19 7.42 14.13
CA ALA A 67 -2.03 8.50 15.09
C ALA A 67 -3.32 8.90 15.82
N ARG A 68 -4.48 8.34 15.44
CA ARG A 68 -5.80 8.77 15.91
C ARG A 68 -6.52 7.71 16.73
N ASP A 69 -7.43 8.17 17.60
CA ASP A 69 -8.28 7.29 18.39
C ASP A 69 -9.34 6.61 17.50
N MET A 70 -9.16 5.30 17.27
CA MET A 70 -10.08 4.48 16.47
C MET A 70 -11.49 4.32 17.07
N GLY A 71 -11.71 4.73 18.32
CA GLY A 71 -13.04 4.80 18.91
C GLY A 71 -13.90 5.96 18.40
N LYS A 72 -13.32 6.93 17.66
CA LYS A 72 -14.03 8.11 17.18
C LYS A 72 -14.69 7.89 15.83
N LYS A 73 -15.89 8.46 15.64
CA LYS A 73 -16.57 8.49 14.33
C LYS A 73 -15.68 9.02 13.21
N LYS A 74 -14.91 10.09 13.50
CA LYS A 74 -13.99 10.72 12.55
C LYS A 74 -12.87 9.79 12.04
N TRP A 75 -12.55 8.73 12.80
CA TRP A 75 -11.61 7.69 12.37
C TRP A 75 -12.22 6.80 11.30
N MET A 76 -13.48 6.40 11.45
CA MET A 76 -14.20 5.61 10.43
C MET A 76 -14.39 6.39 9.13
N GLU A 77 -14.59 7.71 9.20
CA GLU A 77 -14.65 8.59 8.02
C GLU A 77 -13.30 8.53 7.25
N ARG A 78 -12.17 8.69 7.95
CA ARG A 78 -10.82 8.56 7.36
C ARG A 78 -10.52 7.17 6.83
N PHE A 79 -10.99 6.14 7.53
CA PHE A 79 -10.83 4.76 7.08
C PHE A 79 -11.60 4.52 5.77
N ALA A 80 -12.77 5.12 5.63
CA ALA A 80 -13.52 5.08 4.37
C ALA A 80 -12.77 5.80 3.23
N ASP A 81 -12.12 6.93 3.52
CA ASP A 81 -11.26 7.63 2.55
C ASP A 81 -10.07 6.73 2.15
N LEU A 82 -9.34 6.14 3.11
CA LEU A 82 -8.24 5.20 2.83
C LEU A 82 -8.71 4.05 1.94
N LYS A 83 -9.86 3.45 2.27
CA LYS A 83 -10.43 2.34 1.49
C LYS A 83 -10.75 2.78 0.06
N HIS A 84 -11.27 3.99 -0.12
CA HIS A 84 -11.56 4.53 -1.45
C HIS A 84 -10.29 4.67 -2.28
N GLU A 85 -9.28 5.35 -1.74
CA GLU A 85 -8.00 5.57 -2.42
C GLU A 85 -7.29 4.24 -2.71
N TYR A 86 -7.24 3.31 -1.75
CA TYR A 86 -6.60 2.01 -1.96
C TYR A 86 -7.28 1.17 -3.05
N LEU A 87 -8.61 1.18 -3.12
CA LEU A 87 -9.36 0.47 -4.17
C LEU A 87 -9.28 1.19 -5.53
N HIS A 88 -9.04 2.49 -5.54
CA HIS A 88 -8.76 3.23 -6.76
C HIS A 88 -7.38 2.85 -7.31
N HIS A 89 -6.36 2.93 -6.46
CA HIS A 89 -4.99 2.52 -6.76
C HIS A 89 -4.91 1.10 -7.35
N ILE A 90 -5.44 0.08 -6.65
CA ILE A 90 -5.43 -1.32 -7.16
C ILE A 90 -6.11 -1.43 -8.53
N ARG A 91 -7.20 -0.69 -8.76
CA ARG A 91 -7.91 -0.73 -10.03
C ARG A 91 -7.03 -0.20 -11.16
N GLU A 92 -6.37 0.93 -10.96
CA GLU A 92 -5.46 1.51 -11.95
C GLU A 92 -4.29 0.55 -12.25
N GLU A 93 -3.70 -0.01 -11.19
CA GLU A 93 -2.65 -1.00 -11.32
C GLU A 93 -3.09 -2.23 -12.12
N GLU A 94 -4.14 -2.93 -11.68
CA GLU A 94 -4.58 -4.19 -12.28
C GLU A 94 -5.14 -4.03 -13.69
N GLN A 95 -5.85 -2.94 -13.97
CA GLN A 95 -6.62 -2.78 -15.21
C GLN A 95 -5.87 -1.99 -16.29
N GLU A 96 -4.86 -1.21 -15.91
CA GLU A 96 -4.16 -0.32 -16.84
C GLU A 96 -2.65 -0.57 -16.77
N GLN A 97 -2.03 -0.31 -15.62
CA GLN A 97 -0.57 -0.23 -15.53
C GLN A 97 0.10 -1.61 -15.67
N PHE A 98 -0.46 -2.66 -15.07
CA PHE A 98 0.03 -4.03 -15.20
C PHE A 98 -0.17 -4.56 -16.61
N VAL A 99 -1.30 -4.24 -17.24
CA VAL A 99 -1.61 -4.63 -18.63
C VAL A 99 -0.60 -4.02 -19.60
N GLU A 100 -0.26 -2.74 -19.44
CA GLU A 100 0.75 -2.10 -20.27
C GLU A 100 2.17 -2.61 -19.97
N SER A 101 2.49 -2.83 -18.69
CA SER A 101 3.79 -3.36 -18.26
C SER A 101 4.03 -4.79 -18.76
N GLU A 102 3.01 -5.65 -18.79
CA GLU A 102 3.13 -7.05 -19.23
C GLU A 102 3.65 -7.16 -20.68
N LYS A 103 3.28 -6.21 -21.55
CA LYS A 103 3.65 -6.21 -22.98
C LYS A 103 5.15 -6.16 -23.22
N ILE A 104 5.92 -5.64 -22.26
CA ILE A 104 7.37 -5.45 -22.37
C ILE A 104 8.18 -6.44 -21.53
N LEU A 105 7.51 -7.27 -20.71
CA LEU A 105 8.17 -8.17 -19.76
C LEU A 105 8.50 -9.52 -20.41
N THR A 106 9.77 -9.92 -20.28
CA THR A 106 10.20 -11.27 -20.64
C THR A 106 9.86 -12.27 -19.54
N GLU A 107 9.97 -13.57 -19.84
CA GLU A 107 9.83 -14.61 -18.81
C GLU A 107 10.90 -14.48 -17.72
N ALA A 108 12.12 -14.06 -18.08
CA ALA A 108 13.18 -13.81 -17.12
C ALA A 108 12.84 -12.61 -16.20
N ASP A 109 12.25 -11.54 -16.74
CA ASP A 109 11.77 -10.43 -15.91
C ASP A 109 10.68 -10.92 -14.95
N ARG A 110 9.68 -11.68 -15.43
CA ARG A 110 8.60 -12.22 -14.59
C ARG A 110 9.10 -13.11 -13.45
N GLN A 111 10.05 -14.00 -13.75
CA GLN A 111 10.67 -14.84 -12.72
C GLN A 111 11.43 -13.99 -11.70
N HIS A 112 12.22 -13.02 -12.17
CA HIS A 112 12.96 -12.11 -11.30
C HIS A 112 12.02 -11.33 -10.38
N MET A 113 10.97 -10.72 -10.92
CA MET A 113 9.98 -9.96 -10.14
C MET A 113 9.32 -10.83 -9.08
N ARG A 114 8.91 -12.06 -9.42
CA ARG A 114 8.31 -13.00 -8.45
C ARG A 114 9.26 -13.28 -7.29
N ASP A 115 10.51 -13.63 -7.58
CA ASP A 115 11.51 -13.96 -6.56
C ASP A 115 11.83 -12.77 -5.66
N VAL A 116 11.91 -11.56 -6.25
CA VAL A 116 12.12 -10.32 -5.48
C VAL A 116 10.89 -10.01 -4.63
N PHE A 117 9.69 -10.06 -5.19
CA PHE A 117 8.46 -9.72 -4.50
C PHE A 117 8.22 -10.61 -3.28
N GLU A 118 8.26 -11.94 -3.44
CA GLU A 118 8.00 -12.89 -2.33
C GLU A 118 9.01 -12.69 -1.18
N ARG A 119 10.28 -12.51 -1.53
CA ARG A 119 11.33 -12.26 -0.55
C ARG A 119 11.12 -10.91 0.14
N ARG A 120 10.90 -9.84 -0.62
CA ARG A 120 10.76 -8.49 -0.07
C ARG A 120 9.48 -8.34 0.72
N LYS A 121 8.34 -8.85 0.28
CA LYS A 121 7.09 -8.78 1.05
C LYS A 121 7.26 -9.42 2.43
N THR A 122 7.89 -10.60 2.50
CA THR A 122 8.19 -11.27 3.77
C THR A 122 9.12 -10.42 4.66
N GLU A 123 10.22 -9.92 4.10
CA GLU A 123 11.19 -9.11 4.82
C GLU A 123 10.62 -7.76 5.30
N GLU A 124 9.81 -7.09 4.46
CA GLU A 124 9.18 -5.81 4.80
C GLU A 124 8.07 -5.99 5.82
N LYS A 125 7.26 -7.06 5.72
CA LYS A 125 6.22 -7.36 6.74
C LYS A 125 6.85 -7.59 8.12
N ALA A 126 7.99 -8.29 8.18
CA ALA A 126 8.72 -8.51 9.42
C ALA A 126 9.33 -7.22 10.02
N ARG A 127 9.55 -6.19 9.20
CA ARG A 127 10.07 -4.88 9.63
C ARG A 127 8.99 -3.82 9.87
N ALA A 128 7.77 -4.07 9.41
CA ALA A 128 6.68 -3.11 9.52
C ALA A 128 6.38 -2.82 10.99
N GLU A 129 6.22 -1.53 11.31
CA GLU A 129 5.86 -1.09 12.65
C GLU A 129 4.51 -0.37 12.63
N LEU A 130 3.67 -0.63 13.62
CA LEU A 130 2.44 0.10 13.86
C LEU A 130 2.73 1.31 14.76
N LYS A 131 3.56 2.23 14.26
CA LYS A 131 3.88 3.49 14.94
C LYS A 131 3.67 4.65 13.97
N PRO A 132 2.99 5.73 14.40
CA PRO A 132 2.81 6.88 13.54
C PRO A 132 4.18 7.54 13.31
N LYS A 133 4.58 7.70 12.04
CA LYS A 133 5.82 8.42 11.68
C LYS A 133 5.63 9.94 11.75
N LEU A 134 4.38 10.40 11.70
CA LEU A 134 3.99 11.81 11.72
C LEU A 134 3.16 12.10 12.97
N LYS A 135 3.30 13.31 13.53
CA LYS A 135 2.37 13.79 14.55
C LYS A 135 1.09 14.21 13.86
N VAL A 136 -0.06 14.10 14.55
CA VAL A 136 -1.36 14.54 14.03
C VAL A 136 -1.34 16.00 13.55
N GLU A 137 -0.53 16.85 14.16
CA GLU A 137 -0.34 18.27 13.80
C GLU A 137 0.40 18.47 12.47
N ASP A 138 1.20 17.49 12.06
CA ASP A 138 2.00 17.50 10.83
C ASP A 138 1.29 16.79 9.66
N ILE A 139 0.08 16.26 9.90
CA ILE A 139 -0.75 15.59 8.91
C ILE A 139 -1.80 16.59 8.43
N ALA A 140 -1.72 16.94 7.14
CA ALA A 140 -2.54 17.95 6.48
C ALA A 140 -4.05 17.71 6.62
#